data_AF-A0A1F6ZCM5-F1
#
_entry.id   AF-A0A1F6ZCM5-F1
#
_cell.length_a   1.000
_cell.length_b   1.000
_cell.length_c   1.000
_cell.angle_alpha   90.00
_cell.angle_beta   90.00
_cell.angle_gamma   90.00
#
_symmetry.space_group_name_H-M   'P 1'
#
loop_
_entity.id
_entity.type
_entity.pdbx_description
1 polymer ?
#
loop_
_entity_poly.entity_id
_entity_poly.type
_entity_poly.pdbx_seq_one_letter_code
_entity_poly.pdbx_strand_id
1 'polypeptide(L)'
;MPNKRVPHLGFTLIELLVVFAILGILATIGIGSYMSSQMKSRDSHRKTDLKNIAIALETFYNDAQAYPTSSAGKILGCGATGDAACSWGSAWAGNGVTYMSILPDDISANDYFYHSEDGTSYELYARLENTADQKAIRTDEGAAAGYADMICLGTTVRCNFVVASANAELPAVIADGGEE
;
A
#
# COMPACT_ATOMS: atom_id res chain seq x y z
N MET A 1 -30.30 -61.69 -28.71
CA MET A 1 -30.71 -60.75 -27.63
C MET A 1 -30.62 -59.34 -28.20
N PRO A 2 -31.72 -58.57 -28.34
CA PRO A 2 -31.66 -57.24 -28.92
C PRO A 2 -31.14 -56.23 -27.88
N ASN A 3 -30.06 -55.53 -28.23
CA ASN A 3 -29.42 -54.53 -27.40
C ASN A 3 -30.28 -53.24 -27.40
N LYS A 4 -30.93 -52.93 -26.27
CA LYS A 4 -31.72 -51.71 -26.09
C LYS A 4 -30.75 -50.52 -25.97
N ARG A 5 -30.54 -49.80 -27.07
CA ARG A 5 -29.80 -48.52 -27.02
C ARG A 5 -30.71 -47.48 -26.37
N VAL A 6 -30.32 -46.98 -25.20
CA VAL A 6 -30.95 -45.83 -24.56
C VAL A 6 -30.62 -44.58 -25.39
N PRO A 7 -31.62 -43.80 -25.83
CA PRO A 7 -31.37 -42.55 -26.53
C PRO A 7 -30.75 -41.54 -25.55
N HIS A 8 -29.59 -40.99 -25.90
CA HIS A 8 -29.03 -39.84 -25.20
C HIS A 8 -29.90 -38.62 -25.51
N LEU A 9 -30.54 -38.05 -24.48
CA LEU A 9 -31.17 -36.73 -24.61
C LEU A 9 -30.04 -35.71 -24.81
N GLY A 10 -30.00 -35.09 -25.98
CA GLY A 10 -29.04 -34.02 -26.31
C GLY A 10 -29.49 -32.68 -25.71
N PHE A 11 -28.51 -31.88 -25.29
CA PHE A 11 -28.73 -30.50 -24.86
C PHE A 11 -29.32 -29.66 -26.00
N THR A 12 -30.29 -28.80 -25.70
CA THR A 12 -30.88 -27.90 -26.70
C THR A 12 -30.04 -26.63 -26.85
N LEU A 13 -30.05 -26.04 -28.05
CA LEU A 13 -29.38 -24.76 -28.31
C LEU A 13 -29.92 -23.62 -27.45
N ILE A 14 -31.22 -23.65 -27.11
CA ILE A 14 -31.84 -22.64 -26.26
C ILE A 14 -31.38 -22.74 -24.81
N GLU A 15 -31.16 -23.95 -24.28
CA GLU A 15 -30.60 -24.15 -22.93
C GLU A 15 -29.19 -23.58 -22.83
N LEU A 16 -28.35 -23.81 -23.84
CA LEU A 16 -26.99 -23.26 -23.85
C LEU A 16 -27.02 -21.72 -23.98
N LEU A 17 -27.95 -21.16 -24.75
CA LEU A 17 -28.10 -19.72 -24.92
C LEU A 17 -28.49 -19.02 -23.60
N VAL A 18 -29.46 -19.58 -22.86
CA VAL A 18 -29.88 -19.02 -21.56
C VAL A 18 -28.73 -19.08 -20.55
N VAL A 19 -27.95 -20.16 -20.53
CA VAL A 19 -26.80 -20.28 -19.63
C VAL A 19 -25.75 -19.21 -19.93
N PHE A 20 -25.39 -18.99 -21.20
CA PHE A 20 -24.43 -17.94 -21.54
C PHE A 20 -24.95 -16.54 -21.23
N ALA A 21 -26.26 -16.29 -21.39
CA ALA A 21 -26.86 -15.03 -20.99
C ALA A 21 -26.70 -14.77 -19.48
N ILE A 22 -26.98 -15.77 -18.64
CA ILE A 22 -26.81 -15.66 -17.18
C ILE A 22 -25.33 -15.52 -16.80
N LEU A 23 -24.44 -16.32 -17.40
CA LEU A 23 -22.99 -16.24 -17.17
C LEU A 23 -22.44 -14.85 -17.55
N GLY A 24 -22.92 -14.25 -18.64
CA GLY A 24 -22.53 -12.91 -19.05
C GLY A 24 -22.91 -11.85 -18.01
N ILE A 25 -24.12 -11.93 -17.43
CA ILE A 25 -24.57 -11.02 -16.38
C ILE A 25 -23.71 -11.20 -15.12
N LEU A 26 -23.50 -12.43 -14.67
CA LEU A 26 -22.71 -12.71 -13.46
C LEU A 26 -21.24 -12.29 -13.62
N ALA A 27 -20.66 -12.48 -14.81
CA ALA A 27 -19.27 -12.13 -15.07
C ALA A 27 -19.01 -10.62 -14.94
N THR A 28 -19.92 -9.77 -15.43
CA THR A 28 -19.75 -8.31 -15.36
C THR A 28 -19.77 -7.79 -13.92
N ILE A 29 -20.71 -8.26 -13.10
CA ILE A 29 -20.78 -7.90 -11.66
C ILE A 29 -19.56 -8.46 -10.91
N GLY A 30 -19.16 -9.70 -11.24
CA GLY A 30 -18.03 -10.37 -10.61
C GLY A 30 -16.71 -9.60 -10.74
N ILE A 31 -16.39 -9.11 -11.94
CA ILE A 31 -15.11 -8.41 -12.19
C ILE A 31 -14.96 -7.15 -11.33
N GLY A 32 -16.00 -6.32 -11.25
CA GLY A 32 -15.94 -5.07 -10.47
C GLY A 32 -15.72 -5.33 -8.96
N SER A 33 -16.45 -6.30 -8.40
CA SER A 33 -16.28 -6.68 -6.99
C SER A 33 -14.89 -7.27 -6.70
N TYR A 34 -14.37 -8.08 -7.62
CA TYR A 34 -13.04 -8.68 -7.51
C TYR A 34 -11.95 -7.60 -7.53
N MET A 35 -12.00 -6.64 -8.45
CA MET A 35 -11.04 -5.53 -8.50
C MET A 35 -11.05 -4.70 -7.20
N SER A 36 -12.24 -4.37 -6.67
CA SER A 36 -12.36 -3.67 -5.38
C SER A 36 -11.78 -4.46 -4.21
N SER A 37 -12.01 -5.78 -4.18
CA SER A 37 -11.43 -6.66 -3.17
C SER A 37 -9.91 -6.71 -3.25
N GLN A 38 -9.35 -6.77 -4.47
CA GLN A 38 -7.89 -6.75 -4.68
C GLN A 38 -7.27 -5.43 -4.20
N MET A 39 -7.90 -4.28 -4.50
CA MET A 39 -7.44 -2.97 -4.00
C MET A 39 -7.41 -2.95 -2.46
N LYS A 40 -8.49 -3.36 -1.80
CA LYS A 40 -8.57 -3.42 -0.33
C LYS A 40 -7.52 -4.36 0.27
N SER A 41 -7.25 -5.48 -0.39
CA SER A 41 -6.20 -6.41 0.03
C SER A 41 -4.82 -5.77 -0.02
N ARG A 42 -4.49 -5.05 -1.10
CA ARG A 42 -3.21 -4.32 -1.22
C ARG A 42 -3.10 -3.21 -0.19
N ASP A 43 -4.17 -2.44 0.02
CA ASP A 43 -4.21 -1.39 1.05
C ASP A 43 -4.03 -1.96 2.47
N SER A 44 -4.60 -3.13 2.75
CA SER A 44 -4.38 -3.83 4.02
C SER A 44 -2.92 -4.27 4.18
N HIS A 45 -2.27 -4.67 3.09
CA HIS A 45 -0.85 -5.01 3.09
C HIS A 45 0.01 -3.78 3.39
N ARG A 46 -0.21 -2.65 2.69
CA ARG A 46 0.48 -1.37 2.94
C ARG A 46 0.39 -0.92 4.39
N LYS A 47 -0.81 -0.97 4.96
CA LYS A 47 -1.04 -0.62 6.37
C LYS A 47 -0.29 -1.53 7.33
N THR A 48 -0.05 -2.80 6.96
CA THR A 48 0.70 -3.76 7.77
C THR A 48 2.20 -3.53 7.62
N ASP A 49 2.67 -3.26 6.41
CA ASP A 49 4.07 -2.95 6.13
C ASP A 49 4.54 -1.72 6.90
N LEU A 50 3.78 -0.63 6.85
CA LEU A 50 4.06 0.60 7.61
C LEU A 50 4.14 0.35 9.12
N LYS A 51 3.28 -0.52 9.66
CA LYS A 51 3.35 -0.90 11.08
C LYS A 51 4.59 -1.71 11.41
N ASN A 52 4.99 -2.62 10.53
CA ASN A 52 6.20 -3.42 10.73
C ASN A 52 7.46 -2.53 10.66
N ILE A 53 7.49 -1.57 9.73
CA ILE A 53 8.57 -0.58 9.65
C ILE A 53 8.58 0.29 10.91
N ALA A 54 7.41 0.74 11.40
CA ALA A 54 7.30 1.48 12.65
C ALA A 54 7.90 0.72 13.83
N ILE A 55 7.62 -0.58 13.98
CA ILE A 55 8.23 -1.42 15.03
C ILE A 55 9.76 -1.47 14.89
N ALA A 56 10.29 -1.56 13.68
CA ALA A 56 11.73 -1.52 13.43
C ALA A 56 12.33 -0.13 13.76
N LEU A 57 11.61 0.96 13.50
CA LEU A 57 12.00 2.31 13.89
C LEU A 57 12.05 2.47 15.42
N GLU A 58 11.08 1.93 16.15
CA GLU A 58 11.14 1.92 17.62
C GLU A 58 12.35 1.11 18.14
N THR A 59 12.68 0.00 17.45
CA THR A 59 13.86 -0.79 17.79
C THR A 59 15.15 0.00 17.55
N PHE A 60 15.25 0.71 16.43
CA PHE A 60 16.36 1.62 16.15
C PHE A 60 16.47 2.73 17.19
N TYR A 61 15.35 3.34 17.58
CA TYR A 61 15.33 4.39 18.59
C TYR A 61 15.85 3.89 19.94
N ASN A 62 15.51 2.65 20.34
CA ASN A 62 16.05 2.08 21.57
C ASN A 62 17.57 1.98 21.57
N ASP A 63 18.19 1.70 20.42
CA ASP A 63 19.63 1.55 20.28
C ASP A 63 20.36 2.90 20.09
N ALA A 64 19.80 3.79 19.27
CA ALA A 64 20.44 5.05 18.87
C ALA A 64 19.97 6.28 19.65
N GLN A 65 18.88 6.15 20.42
CA GLN A 65 18.19 7.25 21.13
C GLN A 65 17.71 8.39 20.22
N ALA A 66 17.58 8.10 18.92
CA ALA A 66 17.04 8.96 17.89
C ALA A 66 16.50 8.07 16.75
N TYR A 67 15.52 8.57 16.01
CA TYR A 67 15.11 7.97 14.75
C TYR A 67 16.15 8.27 13.66
N PRO A 68 16.30 7.39 12.66
CA PRO A 68 17.18 7.66 11.54
C PRO A 68 16.67 8.89 10.78
N THR A 69 17.55 9.77 10.33
CA THR A 69 17.12 10.88 9.47
C THR A 69 16.67 10.35 8.11
N SER A 70 15.98 11.18 7.34
CA SER A 70 15.51 10.81 6.02
C SER A 70 16.33 11.45 4.90
N SER A 71 16.39 10.77 3.75
CA SER A 71 16.94 11.33 2.52
C SER A 71 16.11 10.86 1.33
N ALA A 72 15.54 11.80 0.57
CA ALA A 72 14.69 11.51 -0.58
C ALA A 72 13.61 10.44 -0.31
N GLY A 73 12.88 10.58 0.80
CA GLY A 73 11.80 9.66 1.19
C GLY A 73 12.27 8.30 1.70
N LYS A 74 13.57 8.14 2.00
CA LYS A 74 14.17 6.88 2.47
C LYS A 74 14.82 7.04 3.82
N ILE A 75 14.92 5.94 4.55
CA ILE A 75 15.61 5.85 5.84
C ILE A 75 17.12 6.00 5.61
N LEU A 76 17.77 6.95 6.29
CA LEU A 76 19.22 7.08 6.34
C LEU A 76 19.75 6.26 7.52
N GLY A 77 20.16 5.03 7.23
CA GLY A 77 20.46 4.05 8.28
C GLY A 77 21.13 2.78 7.79
N CYS A 78 21.60 2.77 6.54
CA CYS A 78 22.15 1.58 5.88
C CYS A 78 23.65 1.70 5.62
N GLY A 79 24.26 0.56 5.30
CA GLY A 79 25.67 0.47 4.91
C GLY A 79 26.63 0.39 6.10
N ALA A 80 27.93 0.31 5.80
CA ALA A 80 28.94 0.01 6.81
C ALA A 80 28.98 1.04 7.97
N THR A 81 28.72 2.31 7.68
CA THR A 81 28.73 3.40 8.68
C THR A 81 27.33 3.80 9.18
N GLY A 82 26.26 3.31 8.53
CA GLY A 82 24.88 3.69 8.88
C GLY A 82 24.40 4.99 8.22
N ASP A 83 25.19 5.60 7.33
CA ASP A 83 24.86 6.90 6.73
C ASP A 83 24.28 6.80 5.31
N ALA A 84 24.04 5.60 4.80
CA ALA A 84 23.49 5.41 3.46
C ALA A 84 21.95 5.32 3.49
N ALA A 85 21.31 5.84 2.44
CA ALA A 85 19.88 5.69 2.24
C ALA A 85 19.55 4.22 1.96
N CYS A 86 18.68 3.64 2.78
CA CYS A 86 18.16 2.29 2.61
C CYS A 86 17.23 2.23 1.39
N SER A 87 17.37 1.21 0.57
CA SER A 87 16.44 0.99 -0.55
C SER A 87 15.24 0.17 -0.08
N TRP A 88 14.03 0.55 -0.49
CA TRP A 88 12.87 -0.32 -0.40
C TRP A 88 13.16 -1.64 -1.13
N GLY A 89 12.67 -2.75 -0.58
CA GLY A 89 12.97 -4.10 -1.06
C GLY A 89 14.33 -4.66 -0.62
N SER A 90 15.15 -3.89 0.12
CA SER A 90 16.46 -4.33 0.62
C SER A 90 16.51 -4.39 2.15
N ALA A 91 17.51 -5.08 2.71
CA ALA A 91 17.69 -5.13 4.15
C ALA A 91 17.98 -3.74 4.73
N TRP A 92 17.33 -3.41 5.84
CA TRP A 92 17.76 -2.30 6.68
C TRP A 92 18.85 -2.81 7.63
N ALA A 93 20.09 -2.72 7.14
CA ALA A 93 21.28 -3.10 7.88
C ALA A 93 22.32 -1.97 7.83
N GLY A 94 22.71 -1.49 9.01
CA GLY A 94 23.63 -0.36 9.18
C GLY A 94 24.52 -0.55 10.40
N ASN A 95 25.80 -0.17 10.28
CA ASN A 95 26.77 -0.24 11.39
C ASN A 95 26.83 -1.62 12.09
N GLY A 96 26.73 -2.70 11.32
CA GLY A 96 26.76 -4.08 11.82
C GLY A 96 25.47 -4.60 12.48
N VAL A 97 24.43 -3.77 12.59
CA VAL A 97 23.11 -4.14 13.13
C VAL A 97 22.09 -4.26 12.00
N THR A 98 21.18 -5.23 12.08
CA THR A 98 20.06 -5.39 11.15
C THR A 98 18.76 -5.14 11.90
N TYR A 99 18.08 -4.05 11.57
CA TYR A 99 16.79 -3.69 12.18
C TYR A 99 15.62 -4.32 11.44
N MET A 100 15.80 -4.61 10.14
CA MET A 100 14.79 -5.28 9.33
C MET A 100 15.44 -6.06 8.19
N SER A 101 15.13 -7.35 8.05
CA SER A 101 15.75 -8.21 7.04
C SER A 101 15.43 -7.78 5.60
N ILE A 102 14.22 -7.24 5.38
CA ILE A 102 13.77 -6.68 4.09
C ILE A 102 12.81 -5.54 4.40
N LEU A 103 13.15 -4.32 4.01
CA LEU A 103 12.19 -3.23 3.94
C LEU A 103 11.15 -3.56 2.86
N PRO A 104 9.83 -3.54 3.16
CA PRO A 104 8.83 -3.91 2.17
C PRO A 104 8.85 -2.89 1.03
N ASP A 105 8.66 -3.39 -0.18
CA ASP A 105 8.52 -2.59 -1.39
C ASP A 105 7.07 -2.64 -1.85
N ASP A 106 6.49 -1.52 -2.27
CA ASP A 106 5.11 -1.53 -2.74
C ASP A 106 5.06 -2.05 -4.17
N ILE A 107 4.55 -3.28 -4.31
CA ILE A 107 4.37 -3.97 -5.59
C ILE A 107 3.55 -3.20 -6.63
N SER A 108 2.82 -2.14 -6.23
CA SER A 108 2.03 -1.30 -7.14
C SER A 108 2.74 -0.06 -7.68
N ALA A 109 4.06 0.08 -7.50
CA ALA A 109 4.86 1.26 -7.89
C ALA A 109 4.55 2.55 -7.11
N ASN A 110 3.84 2.47 -5.99
CA ASN A 110 3.71 3.58 -5.04
C ASN A 110 4.66 3.32 -3.86
N ASP A 111 5.96 3.51 -4.04
CA ASP A 111 6.94 3.25 -3.00
C ASP A 111 6.59 4.06 -1.73
N TYR A 112 6.88 3.47 -0.56
CA TYR A 112 6.69 4.13 0.72
C TYR A 112 7.57 5.37 0.83
N PHE A 113 7.12 6.35 1.61
CA PHE A 113 7.89 7.57 1.87
C PHE A 113 8.16 7.70 3.36
N TYR A 114 9.43 7.80 3.72
CA TYR A 114 9.89 8.03 5.08
C TYR A 114 10.38 9.46 5.25
N HIS A 115 9.96 10.11 6.32
CA HIS A 115 10.39 11.44 6.71
C HIS A 115 10.81 11.47 8.19
N SER A 116 11.93 12.15 8.44
CA SER A 116 12.44 12.53 9.75
C SER A 116 13.57 13.54 9.53
N GLU A 117 13.49 14.71 10.16
CA GLU A 117 14.48 15.79 10.00
C GLU A 117 15.62 15.68 11.02
N ASP A 118 15.26 15.56 12.29
CA ASP A 118 16.19 15.66 13.42
C ASP A 118 16.27 14.38 14.28
N GLY A 119 15.56 13.33 13.88
CA GLY A 119 15.50 12.07 14.61
C GLY A 119 14.63 12.11 15.88
N THR A 120 13.88 13.19 16.13
CA THR A 120 12.98 13.26 17.30
C THR A 120 11.59 12.70 17.01
N SER A 121 11.10 12.87 15.79
CA SER A 121 9.87 12.28 15.27
C SER A 121 10.11 11.55 13.95
N TYR A 122 9.13 10.75 13.53
CA TYR A 122 9.11 10.20 12.18
C TYR A 122 7.71 10.18 11.61
N GLU A 123 7.64 10.21 10.29
CA GLU A 123 6.43 9.96 9.51
C GLU A 123 6.70 8.93 8.40
N LEU A 124 5.84 7.92 8.32
CA LEU A 124 5.82 6.90 7.26
C LEU A 124 4.54 7.03 6.46
N TYR A 125 4.67 7.32 5.18
CA TYR A 125 3.55 7.53 4.28
C TYR A 125 3.40 6.42 3.24
N ALA A 126 2.15 6.18 2.85
CA ALA A 126 1.79 5.33 1.72
C ALA A 126 0.62 5.94 0.94
N ARG A 127 0.42 5.44 -0.29
CA ARG A 127 -0.77 5.73 -1.09
C ARG A 127 -1.72 4.54 -1.06
N LEU A 128 -2.84 4.69 -0.37
CA LEU A 128 -3.97 3.78 -0.47
C LEU A 128 -4.71 4.02 -1.78
N GLU A 129 -5.01 2.92 -2.48
CA GLU A 129 -5.74 2.95 -3.76
C GLU A 129 -7.23 3.21 -3.54
N ASN A 130 -7.79 2.64 -2.48
CA ASN A 130 -9.15 2.94 -2.08
C ASN A 130 -9.19 4.27 -1.31
N THR A 131 -9.36 5.39 -2.04
CA THR A 131 -9.47 6.72 -1.42
C THR A 131 -10.70 6.89 -0.53
N ALA A 132 -11.69 5.99 -0.61
CA ALA A 132 -12.85 5.94 0.28
C ALA A 132 -12.60 5.15 1.58
N ASP A 133 -11.38 4.63 1.79
CA ASP A 133 -11.00 4.00 3.06
C ASP A 133 -11.05 5.04 4.19
N GLN A 134 -11.59 4.65 5.36
CA GLN A 134 -11.72 5.55 6.51
C GLN A 134 -10.37 6.01 7.09
N LYS A 135 -9.29 5.29 6.79
CA LYS A 135 -7.94 5.67 7.20
C LYS A 135 -7.23 6.52 6.17
N ALA A 136 -7.75 6.62 4.95
CA ALA A 136 -7.22 7.58 3.99
C ALA A 136 -7.60 9.00 4.43
N ILE A 137 -6.64 9.92 4.35
CA ILE A 137 -6.87 11.32 4.67
C ILE A 137 -7.86 11.93 3.68
N ARG A 138 -8.69 12.84 4.18
CA ARG A 138 -9.72 13.55 3.43
C ARG A 138 -9.69 15.02 3.80
N THR A 139 -10.19 15.87 2.90
CA THR A 139 -10.47 17.26 3.28
C THR A 139 -11.59 17.31 4.32
N ASP A 140 -11.77 18.47 4.93
CA ASP A 140 -12.87 18.76 5.86
C ASP A 140 -14.25 18.68 5.19
N GLU A 141 -14.36 18.94 3.87
CA GLU A 141 -15.57 18.66 3.10
C GLU A 141 -15.72 17.18 2.71
N GLY A 142 -14.75 16.35 3.10
CA GLY A 142 -14.76 14.92 2.85
C GLY A 142 -14.41 14.57 1.41
N ALA A 143 -13.63 15.37 0.68
CA ALA A 143 -13.06 14.97 -0.60
C ALA A 143 -11.82 14.07 -0.41
N ALA A 144 -11.45 13.29 -1.43
CA ALA A 144 -10.19 12.55 -1.40
C ALA A 144 -9.01 13.54 -1.37
N ALA A 145 -8.00 13.26 -0.56
CA ALA A 145 -6.90 14.18 -0.31
C ALA A 145 -5.57 13.42 -0.13
N GLY A 146 -4.48 14.18 -0.11
CA GLY A 146 -3.15 13.72 0.28
C GLY A 146 -2.42 14.75 1.13
N TYR A 147 -1.29 14.35 1.70
CA TYR A 147 -0.42 15.22 2.46
C TYR A 147 0.38 16.13 1.52
N ALA A 148 0.42 17.42 1.85
CA ALA A 148 1.22 18.42 1.15
C ALA A 148 2.70 18.00 1.11
N ASP A 149 3.35 18.21 -0.03
CA ASP A 149 4.76 17.91 -0.31
C ASP A 149 5.22 16.45 -0.15
N MET A 150 4.35 15.56 0.32
CA MET A 150 4.64 14.13 0.47
C MET A 150 4.19 13.36 -0.75
N ILE A 151 5.05 13.32 -1.77
CA ILE A 151 4.82 12.53 -2.98
C ILE A 151 5.32 11.11 -2.71
N CYS A 152 4.43 10.13 -2.83
CA CYS A 152 4.83 8.73 -2.71
C CYS A 152 5.86 8.42 -3.80
N LEU A 153 7.00 7.86 -3.40
CA LEU A 153 8.17 7.72 -4.25
C LEU A 153 7.82 6.96 -5.54
N GLY A 154 8.42 7.36 -6.66
CA GLY A 154 8.14 6.76 -7.97
C GLY A 154 6.87 7.25 -8.65
N THR A 155 6.12 8.19 -8.04
CA THR A 155 4.86 8.70 -8.57
C THR A 155 4.82 10.24 -8.61
N THR A 156 3.72 10.79 -9.14
CA THR A 156 3.35 12.21 -9.01
C THR A 156 2.16 12.41 -8.07
N VAL A 157 1.83 11.39 -7.27
CA VAL A 157 0.61 11.35 -6.46
C VAL A 157 0.97 11.55 -4.99
N ARG A 158 0.23 12.42 -4.31
CA ARG A 158 0.41 12.69 -2.88
C ARG A 158 0.03 11.45 -2.07
N CYS A 159 0.83 11.10 -1.08
CA CYS A 159 0.48 10.04 -0.14
C CYS A 159 -0.77 10.43 0.66
N ASN A 160 -1.62 9.47 1.00
CA ASN A 160 -2.90 9.73 1.66
C ASN A 160 -3.10 8.92 2.95
N PHE A 161 -2.08 8.19 3.40
CA PHE A 161 -2.10 7.45 4.65
C PHE A 161 -0.75 7.61 5.34
N VAL A 162 -0.77 7.77 6.66
CA VAL A 162 0.43 7.97 7.47
C VAL A 162 0.40 7.09 8.73
N VAL A 163 1.57 6.59 9.11
CA VAL A 163 1.89 6.08 10.44
C VAL A 163 3.05 6.93 10.95
N ALA A 164 2.88 7.59 12.08
CA ALA A 164 3.87 8.53 12.59
C ALA A 164 4.09 8.32 14.10
N SER A 165 5.21 8.82 14.61
CA SER A 165 5.45 8.89 16.05
C SER A 165 4.43 9.81 16.74
N ALA A 166 4.22 9.62 18.04
CA ALA A 166 3.19 10.37 18.78
C ALA A 166 3.42 11.90 18.83
N ASN A 167 4.67 12.33 18.62
CA ASN A 167 5.10 13.73 18.64
C ASN A 167 5.28 14.33 17.23
N ALA A 168 4.94 13.60 16.17
CA ALA A 168 5.06 14.10 14.80
C ALA A 168 4.03 15.19 14.50
N GLU A 169 4.47 16.27 13.84
CA GLU A 169 3.59 17.29 13.29
C GLU A 169 3.33 16.97 11.81
N LEU A 170 2.08 16.62 11.50
CA LEU A 170 1.73 16.20 10.14
C LEU A 170 1.61 17.42 9.20
N PRO A 171 2.02 17.28 7.93
CA PRO A 171 1.83 18.31 6.92
C PRO A 171 0.36 18.65 6.68
N ALA A 172 0.14 19.80 6.02
CA ALA A 172 -1.19 20.20 5.56
C ALA A 172 -1.83 19.16 4.62
N VAL A 173 -3.16 19.13 4.59
CA VAL A 173 -3.93 18.22 3.74
C VAL A 173 -4.44 18.98 2.52
N ILE A 174 -4.21 18.44 1.32
CA ILE A 174 -4.61 19.04 0.04
C ILE A 174 -5.51 18.07 -0.73
N ALA A 175 -6.61 18.57 -1.30
CA ALA A 175 -7.50 17.78 -2.16
C ALA A 175 -6.73 17.16 -3.33
N ASP A 176 -7.04 15.90 -3.66
CA ASP A 176 -6.48 15.25 -4.85
C ASP A 176 -6.91 16.04 -6.11
N GLY A 177 -5.93 16.58 -6.85
CA GLY A 177 -6.17 17.40 -8.04
C GLY A 177 -6.30 18.91 -7.80
N GLY A 178 -6.11 19.38 -6.57
CA GLY A 178 -5.85 20.80 -6.29
C GLY A 178 -4.42 21.17 -6.70
N GLU A 179 -4.27 22.23 -7.49
CA GLU A 179 -2.98 22.93 -7.62
C GLU A 179 -2.70 23.70 -6.32
N GLU A 180 -1.41 23.84 -5.98
CA GLU A 180 -0.90 24.57 -4.81
C GLU A 180 -1.33 26.05 -4.77
#